data_AF-A0A925CPK5-F1
#
_entry.id   AF-A0A925CPK5-F1
#
_cell.length_a   1.000
_cell.length_b   1.000
_cell.length_c   1.000
_cell.angle_alpha   90.00
_cell.angle_beta   90.00
_cell.angle_gamma   90.00
#
_symmetry.space_group_name_H-M   'P 1'
#
loop_
_entity.id
_entity.type
_entity.pdbx_description
1 polymer ?
#
loop_
_entity_poly.entity_id
_entity_poly.type
_entity_poly.pdbx_seq_one_letter_code
_entity_poly.pdbx_strand_id
1 'polypeptide(L)'
;MKLPANFYKPLAIGAPKPLRELPVRPERVIHFFPPHLEKIRAKLPETAKQVDVLCGNLEDAIPVDAKEAARAGFIDAANAIDFGDTALWVRVNCLNSPWFLDDLDQIVRQAGNRLDVFMIPKVEGPWDIHFVDQYLALLEARYDITKPILLHALLETAEGVKNVEEIASASPRMHGMSLGPADLAASRGMKTTRVGGGHPFYGVLADPVEGETDRVFAQQDLWHYTVAKMVDACASNGLRAFYGPFGDLKDERGCEAQFRNAFIMGCSGAWSLAPNQIAIAKRVFSPDVKEVLFARRILDSMPDGSGVAMIDGKMQDDATWKQAKVIVDLARLVARKDPDLAAAYGF
;
A
#
# COMPACT_ATOMS: atom_id res chain seq x y z
N MET A 1 -21.18 -2.95 9.15
CA MET A 1 -20.52 -3.23 10.44
C MET A 1 -21.08 -4.53 11.03
N LYS A 2 -20.21 -5.46 11.45
CA LYS A 2 -20.59 -6.73 12.11
C LYS A 2 -20.34 -6.62 13.62
N LEU A 3 -21.02 -7.43 14.43
CA LEU A 3 -20.69 -7.58 15.85
C LEU A 3 -19.30 -8.19 16.02
N PRO A 4 -18.50 -7.80 17.03
CA PRO A 4 -17.17 -8.39 17.27
C PRO A 4 -17.17 -9.92 17.35
N ALA A 5 -18.20 -10.50 17.99
CA ALA A 5 -18.37 -11.95 18.10
C ALA A 5 -18.58 -12.69 16.76
N ASN A 6 -18.99 -11.96 15.72
CA ASN A 6 -19.22 -12.48 14.37
C ASN A 6 -18.17 -12.04 13.36
N PHE A 7 -17.38 -11.00 13.67
CA PHE A 7 -16.44 -10.39 12.73
C PHE A 7 -15.38 -11.39 12.23
N TYR A 8 -14.87 -12.23 13.11
CA TYR A 8 -13.84 -13.24 12.79
C TYR A 8 -14.39 -14.64 12.48
N LYS A 9 -15.69 -14.77 12.18
CA LYS A 9 -16.24 -16.04 11.69
C LYS A 9 -16.01 -16.15 10.17
N PRO A 10 -15.60 -17.32 9.65
CA PRO A 10 -15.59 -17.53 8.20
C PRO A 10 -17.01 -17.39 7.63
N LEU A 11 -17.13 -16.78 6.46
CA LEU A 11 -18.43 -16.52 5.80
C LEU A 11 -18.94 -17.69 4.95
N ALA A 12 -18.19 -18.79 4.87
CA ALA A 12 -18.61 -20.02 4.23
C ALA A 12 -18.06 -21.23 5.01
N ILE A 13 -18.83 -22.32 5.02
CA ILE A 13 -18.38 -23.59 5.61
C ILE A 13 -17.25 -24.14 4.75
N GLY A 14 -16.08 -24.37 5.35
CA GLY A 14 -14.87 -24.80 4.64
C GLY A 14 -13.90 -23.67 4.30
N ALA A 15 -14.31 -22.40 4.41
CA ALA A 15 -13.39 -21.28 4.22
C ALA A 15 -12.37 -21.19 5.38
N PRO A 16 -11.13 -20.74 5.11
CA PRO A 16 -10.12 -20.57 6.13
C PRO A 16 -10.56 -19.52 7.17
N LYS A 17 -10.09 -19.69 8.41
CA LYS A 17 -10.40 -18.75 9.49
C LYS A 17 -9.81 -17.37 9.17
N PRO A 18 -10.59 -16.28 9.27
CA PRO A 18 -10.07 -14.93 9.09
C PRO A 18 -8.88 -14.63 10.02
N LEU A 19 -7.93 -13.85 9.53
CA LEU A 19 -6.80 -13.39 10.33
C LEU A 19 -7.27 -12.38 11.39
N ARG A 20 -6.56 -12.33 12.51
CA ARG A 20 -6.76 -11.32 13.56
C ARG A 20 -5.73 -10.20 13.52
N GLU A 21 -4.58 -10.49 12.90
CA GLU A 21 -3.46 -9.58 12.72
C GLU A 21 -2.95 -9.73 11.28
N LEU A 22 -2.46 -8.64 10.70
CA LEU A 22 -1.87 -8.69 9.36
C LEU A 22 -0.53 -9.42 9.38
N PRO A 23 -0.22 -10.24 8.35
CA PRO A 23 1.10 -10.83 8.19
C PRO A 23 2.20 -9.76 8.18
N VAL A 24 3.23 -9.93 9.00
CA VAL A 24 4.33 -8.96 9.11
C VAL A 24 5.41 -9.28 8.09
N ARG A 25 5.52 -8.46 7.04
CA ARG A 25 6.53 -8.56 5.98
C ARG A 25 6.86 -7.17 5.42
N PRO A 26 8.03 -6.95 4.81
CA PRO A 26 8.32 -5.71 4.09
C PRO A 26 7.31 -5.50 2.95
N GLU A 27 6.81 -4.27 2.82
CA GLU A 27 5.84 -3.87 1.77
C GLU A 27 6.18 -2.47 1.21
N ARG A 28 7.46 -2.10 1.19
CA ARG A 28 7.93 -0.75 0.82
C ARG A 28 7.60 -0.38 -0.63
N VAL A 29 7.54 -1.39 -1.49
CA VAL A 29 7.30 -1.24 -2.92
C VAL A 29 6.28 -2.27 -3.41
N ILE A 30 5.23 -1.78 -4.07
CA ILE A 30 4.24 -2.58 -4.81
C ILE A 30 4.55 -2.43 -6.30
N HIS A 31 5.24 -3.41 -6.89
CA HIS A 31 5.63 -3.33 -8.29
C HIS A 31 4.56 -3.88 -9.21
N PHE A 32 4.01 -3.02 -10.07
CA PHE A 32 2.97 -3.39 -11.03
C PHE A 32 3.56 -3.97 -12.31
N PHE A 33 2.89 -4.98 -12.86
CA PHE A 33 3.23 -5.49 -14.19
C PHE A 33 1.96 -5.85 -15.00
N PRO A 34 1.95 -5.63 -16.33
CA PRO A 34 0.86 -6.07 -17.20
C PRO A 34 1.07 -7.55 -17.58
N PRO A 35 0.25 -8.48 -17.06
CA PRO A 35 0.53 -9.90 -17.19
C PRO A 35 0.33 -10.43 -18.61
N HIS A 36 -0.36 -9.72 -19.52
CA HIS A 36 -0.53 -10.15 -20.91
C HIS A 36 0.76 -10.03 -21.74
N LEU A 37 1.74 -9.22 -21.31
CA LEU A 37 2.99 -9.00 -22.04
C LEU A 37 4.04 -10.07 -21.70
N GLU A 38 4.26 -11.00 -22.64
CA GLU A 38 5.21 -12.12 -22.50
C GLU A 38 6.64 -11.66 -22.13
N LYS A 39 7.13 -10.60 -22.78
CA LYS A 39 8.47 -10.04 -22.49
C LYS A 39 8.64 -9.56 -21.05
N ILE A 40 7.55 -9.15 -20.41
CA ILE A 40 7.56 -8.75 -19.00
C ILE A 40 7.44 -9.99 -18.12
N ARG A 41 6.52 -10.93 -18.44
CA ARG A 41 6.38 -12.21 -17.72
C ARG A 41 7.71 -12.97 -17.61
N ALA A 42 8.48 -13.01 -18.70
CA ALA A 42 9.78 -13.68 -18.75
C ALA A 42 10.82 -13.12 -17.77
N LYS A 43 10.68 -11.87 -17.31
CA LYS A 43 11.60 -11.22 -16.37
C LYS A 43 11.15 -11.31 -14.91
N LEU A 44 9.91 -11.70 -14.66
CA LEU A 44 9.32 -11.72 -13.31
C LEU A 44 10.08 -12.58 -12.30
N PRO A 45 10.70 -13.74 -12.64
CA PRO A 45 11.51 -14.49 -11.67
C PRO A 45 12.66 -13.66 -11.06
N GLU A 46 13.29 -12.80 -11.86
CA GLU A 46 14.36 -11.92 -11.37
C GLU A 46 13.78 -10.66 -10.69
N THR A 47 12.73 -10.06 -11.26
CA THR A 47 12.07 -8.91 -10.64
C THR A 47 11.51 -9.25 -9.26
N ALA A 48 10.96 -10.46 -9.07
CA ALA A 48 10.40 -10.92 -7.80
C ALA A 48 11.43 -10.85 -6.67
N LYS A 49 12.72 -11.11 -6.94
CA LYS A 49 13.80 -11.03 -5.94
C LYS A 49 14.15 -9.59 -5.54
N GLN A 50 13.76 -8.60 -6.34
CA GLN A 50 14.15 -7.21 -6.16
C GLN A 50 13.07 -6.37 -5.46
N VAL A 51 11.85 -6.91 -5.35
CA VAL A 51 10.68 -6.19 -4.83
C VAL A 51 10.17 -6.82 -3.54
N ASP A 52 9.45 -6.03 -2.77
CA ASP A 52 8.76 -6.50 -1.56
C ASP A 52 7.42 -7.16 -1.95
N VAL A 53 6.68 -6.51 -2.85
CA VAL A 53 5.39 -6.96 -3.38
C VAL A 53 5.40 -6.90 -4.90
N LEU A 54 4.90 -7.95 -5.56
CA LEU A 54 4.65 -7.99 -7.00
C LEU A 54 3.14 -8.03 -7.25
N CYS A 55 2.62 -7.07 -8.02
CA CYS A 55 1.19 -6.90 -8.26
C CYS A 55 0.85 -7.05 -9.75
N GLY A 56 0.13 -8.11 -10.11
CA GLY A 56 -0.40 -8.28 -11.47
C GLY A 56 -1.53 -7.30 -11.74
N ASN A 57 -1.49 -6.60 -12.87
CA ASN A 57 -2.53 -5.64 -13.22
C ASN A 57 -3.50 -6.19 -14.27
N LEU A 58 -4.79 -6.23 -13.97
CA LEU A 58 -5.85 -6.64 -14.91
C LEU A 58 -6.77 -5.48 -15.33
N GLU A 59 -6.66 -4.33 -14.68
CA GLU A 59 -7.60 -3.21 -14.82
C GLU A 59 -7.05 -2.11 -15.76
N ASP A 60 -6.86 -0.87 -15.30
CA ASP A 60 -6.46 0.25 -16.14
C ASP A 60 -5.12 -0.03 -16.83
N ALA A 61 -4.95 0.53 -18.03
CA ALA A 61 -3.84 0.28 -18.94
C ALA A 61 -3.74 -1.16 -19.50
N ILE A 62 -4.69 -2.05 -19.18
CA ILE A 62 -4.88 -3.32 -19.91
C ILE A 62 -5.99 -3.12 -20.95
N PRO A 63 -5.69 -3.27 -22.25
CA PRO A 63 -6.70 -3.19 -23.32
C PRO A 63 -7.86 -4.16 -23.10
N VAL A 64 -9.05 -3.79 -23.57
CA VAL A 64 -10.29 -4.59 -23.44
C VAL A 64 -10.12 -6.00 -24.03
N ASP A 65 -9.50 -6.11 -25.19
CA ASP A 65 -9.19 -7.37 -25.89
C ASP A 65 -8.04 -8.16 -25.23
N ALA A 66 -7.30 -7.55 -24.31
CA ALA A 66 -6.22 -8.17 -23.56
C ALA A 66 -6.63 -8.62 -22.14
N LYS A 67 -7.87 -8.40 -21.71
CA LYS A 67 -8.33 -8.71 -20.33
C LYS A 67 -8.21 -10.19 -20.00
N GLU A 68 -8.71 -11.05 -20.88
CA GLU A 68 -8.60 -12.50 -20.72
C GLU A 68 -7.14 -12.98 -20.78
N ALA A 69 -6.35 -12.43 -21.72
CA ALA A 69 -4.93 -12.74 -21.84
C ALA A 69 -4.13 -12.29 -20.62
N ALA A 70 -4.50 -11.18 -19.98
CA ALA A 70 -3.87 -10.70 -18.75
C ALA A 70 -4.24 -11.60 -17.57
N ARG A 71 -5.50 -12.04 -17.46
CA ARG A 71 -5.91 -13.00 -16.42
C ARG A 71 -5.15 -14.31 -16.55
N ALA A 72 -5.12 -14.89 -17.75
CA ALA A 72 -4.36 -16.12 -18.03
C ALA A 72 -2.86 -15.94 -17.75
N GLY A 73 -2.28 -14.84 -18.25
CA GLY A 73 -0.85 -14.55 -18.03
C GLY A 73 -0.49 -14.34 -16.56
N PHE A 74 -1.40 -13.82 -15.73
CA PHE A 74 -1.19 -13.74 -14.28
C PHE A 74 -1.20 -15.13 -13.63
N ILE A 75 -2.17 -15.98 -13.98
CA ILE A 75 -2.29 -17.34 -13.46
C ILE A 75 -1.05 -18.16 -13.82
N ASP A 76 -0.59 -18.06 -15.07
CA ASP A 76 0.63 -18.73 -15.54
C ASP A 76 1.84 -18.28 -14.72
N ALA A 77 2.01 -16.96 -14.52
CA ALA A 77 3.12 -16.42 -13.74
C ALA A 77 3.06 -16.86 -12.26
N ALA A 78 1.88 -16.85 -11.65
CA ALA A 78 1.67 -17.23 -10.26
C ALA A 78 2.05 -18.70 -9.98
N ASN A 79 1.81 -19.57 -10.97
CA ASN A 79 2.09 -21.00 -10.89
C ASN A 79 3.53 -21.37 -11.31
N ALA A 80 4.15 -20.60 -12.20
CA ALA A 80 5.50 -20.87 -12.70
C ALA A 80 6.62 -20.31 -11.81
N ILE A 81 6.36 -19.26 -11.04
CA ILE A 81 7.39 -18.52 -10.30
C ILE A 81 7.40 -18.92 -8.83
N ASP A 82 8.60 -19.18 -8.29
CA ASP A 82 8.81 -19.20 -6.85
C ASP A 82 9.10 -17.78 -6.33
N PHE A 83 8.18 -17.23 -5.55
CA PHE A 83 8.26 -15.87 -5.04
C PHE A 83 9.09 -15.75 -3.75
N GLY A 84 9.40 -16.86 -3.07
CA GLY A 84 10.04 -16.83 -1.75
C GLY A 84 9.35 -15.85 -0.80
N ASP A 85 10.09 -14.85 -0.32
CA ASP A 85 9.60 -13.82 0.59
C ASP A 85 8.88 -12.64 -0.10
N THR A 86 8.68 -12.67 -1.41
CA THR A 86 7.96 -11.63 -2.16
C THR A 86 6.47 -11.87 -2.13
N ALA A 87 5.68 -10.86 -1.79
CA ALA A 87 4.23 -11.01 -1.73
C ALA A 87 3.64 -11.01 -3.14
N LEU A 88 2.63 -11.85 -3.37
CA LEU A 88 1.93 -11.89 -4.64
C LEU A 88 0.56 -11.24 -4.52
N TRP A 89 0.35 -10.17 -5.27
CA TRP A 89 -0.88 -9.39 -5.32
C TRP A 89 -1.44 -9.38 -6.75
N VAL A 90 -2.73 -9.06 -6.87
CA VAL A 90 -3.35 -8.77 -8.17
C VAL A 90 -4.40 -7.67 -8.03
N ARG A 91 -4.33 -6.67 -8.91
CA ARG A 91 -5.41 -5.68 -9.10
C ARG A 91 -6.35 -6.20 -10.19
N VAL A 92 -7.55 -6.60 -9.76
CA VAL A 92 -8.62 -7.09 -10.64
C VAL A 92 -9.37 -5.93 -11.28
N ASN A 93 -10.26 -6.22 -12.23
CA ASN A 93 -11.14 -5.20 -12.82
C ASN A 93 -12.11 -4.61 -11.79
N CYS A 94 -12.85 -3.55 -12.15
CA CYS A 94 -13.84 -2.92 -11.25
C CYS A 94 -15.13 -3.76 -11.11
N LEU A 95 -15.84 -3.55 -9.99
CA LEU A 95 -17.02 -4.34 -9.61
C LEU A 95 -18.18 -4.27 -10.61
N ASN A 96 -18.26 -3.19 -11.39
CA ASN A 96 -19.26 -3.00 -12.45
C ASN A 96 -18.78 -3.46 -13.85
N SER A 97 -17.61 -4.09 -13.94
CA SER A 97 -17.05 -4.57 -15.21
C SER A 97 -17.57 -5.97 -15.58
N PRO A 98 -17.56 -6.34 -16.87
CA PRO A 98 -17.89 -7.70 -17.31
C PRO A 98 -16.82 -8.74 -16.95
N TRP A 99 -15.64 -8.32 -16.44
CA TRP A 99 -14.51 -9.22 -16.18
C TRP A 99 -14.34 -9.61 -14.71
N PHE A 100 -14.94 -8.86 -13.78
CA PHE A 100 -14.67 -9.00 -12.35
C PHE A 100 -14.92 -10.41 -11.80
N LEU A 101 -16.07 -11.00 -12.15
CA LEU A 101 -16.45 -12.32 -11.64
C LEU A 101 -15.45 -13.40 -12.07
N ASP A 102 -15.06 -13.38 -13.35
CA ASP A 102 -14.08 -14.33 -13.89
C ASP A 102 -12.68 -14.08 -13.35
N ASP A 103 -12.29 -12.81 -13.11
CA ASP A 103 -11.01 -12.49 -12.48
C ASP A 103 -10.91 -13.19 -11.11
N LEU A 104 -11.93 -13.06 -10.26
CA LEU A 104 -11.92 -13.68 -8.93
C LEU A 104 -12.00 -15.21 -9.01
N ASP A 105 -13.00 -15.75 -9.71
CA ASP A 105 -13.23 -17.20 -9.76
C ASP A 105 -12.01 -17.95 -10.31
N GLN A 106 -11.49 -17.52 -11.46
CA GLN A 106 -10.41 -18.25 -12.13
C GLN A 106 -9.08 -18.12 -11.39
N ILE A 107 -8.78 -16.96 -10.81
CA ILE A 107 -7.54 -16.75 -10.05
C ILE A 107 -7.59 -17.52 -8.73
N VAL A 108 -8.69 -17.48 -7.99
CA VAL A 108 -8.81 -18.26 -6.74
C VAL A 108 -8.71 -19.75 -7.06
N ARG A 109 -9.43 -20.22 -8.08
CA ARG A 109 -9.42 -21.62 -8.51
C ARG A 109 -8.03 -22.13 -8.89
N GLN A 110 -7.25 -21.33 -9.60
CA GLN A 110 -6.01 -21.80 -10.24
C GLN A 110 -4.72 -21.36 -9.53
N ALA A 111 -4.78 -20.33 -8.69
CA ALA A 111 -3.63 -19.74 -8.02
C ALA A 111 -3.92 -19.23 -6.59
N GLY A 112 -5.11 -19.49 -6.03
CA GLY A 112 -5.54 -18.89 -4.76
C GLY A 112 -4.63 -19.17 -3.57
N ASN A 113 -4.01 -20.37 -3.49
CA ASN A 113 -3.06 -20.71 -2.43
C ASN A 113 -1.72 -19.97 -2.54
N ARG A 114 -1.41 -19.38 -3.69
CA ARG A 114 -0.21 -18.56 -3.93
C ARG A 114 -0.48 -17.08 -3.70
N LEU A 115 -1.74 -16.64 -3.83
CA LEU A 115 -2.12 -15.24 -3.75
C LEU A 115 -2.20 -14.75 -2.29
N ASP A 116 -1.68 -13.56 -2.03
CA ASP A 116 -1.74 -12.93 -0.72
C ASP A 116 -2.88 -11.90 -0.63
N VAL A 117 -3.01 -11.06 -1.65
CA VAL A 117 -3.92 -9.90 -1.61
C VAL A 117 -4.58 -9.67 -2.96
N PHE A 118 -5.91 -9.52 -2.95
CA PHE A 118 -6.65 -8.90 -4.03
C PHE A 118 -6.74 -7.39 -3.81
N MET A 119 -6.34 -6.61 -4.81
CA MET A 119 -6.59 -5.17 -4.86
C MET A 119 -7.86 -4.90 -5.64
N ILE A 120 -8.83 -4.24 -4.98
CA ILE A 120 -10.15 -3.93 -5.55
C ILE A 120 -10.16 -2.45 -5.96
N PRO A 121 -10.32 -2.14 -7.26
CA PRO A 121 -10.36 -0.76 -7.73
C PRO A 121 -11.70 -0.10 -7.37
N LYS A 122 -11.72 1.24 -7.34
CA LYS A 122 -12.93 2.08 -7.23
C LYS A 122 -13.86 1.68 -6.08
N VAL A 123 -13.30 1.36 -4.92
CA VAL A 123 -14.11 1.07 -3.72
C VAL A 123 -14.78 2.35 -3.25
N GLU A 124 -16.12 2.34 -3.19
CA GLU A 124 -16.94 3.49 -2.82
C GLU A 124 -17.50 3.35 -1.40
N GLY A 125 -17.65 2.12 -0.90
CA GLY A 125 -18.16 1.92 0.46
C GLY A 125 -17.98 0.51 1.00
N PRO A 126 -18.49 0.27 2.23
CA PRO A 126 -18.40 -1.04 2.88
C PRO A 126 -19.16 -2.14 2.12
N TRP A 127 -20.17 -1.79 1.31
CA TRP A 127 -20.94 -2.74 0.50
C TRP A 127 -20.08 -3.47 -0.53
N ASP A 128 -19.10 -2.78 -1.11
CA ASP A 128 -18.13 -3.37 -2.04
C ASP A 128 -17.30 -4.44 -1.33
N ILE A 129 -16.79 -4.11 -0.14
CA ILE A 129 -16.02 -5.05 0.68
C ILE A 129 -16.88 -6.23 1.12
N HIS A 130 -18.14 -6.01 1.52
CA HIS A 130 -19.04 -7.09 1.91
C HIS A 130 -19.28 -8.09 0.77
N PHE A 131 -19.49 -7.58 -0.45
CA PHE A 131 -19.66 -8.43 -1.63
C PHE A 131 -18.43 -9.28 -1.88
N VAL A 132 -17.24 -8.66 -1.91
CA VAL A 132 -15.99 -9.38 -2.21
C VAL A 132 -15.61 -10.35 -1.08
N ASP A 133 -15.77 -9.97 0.19
CA ASP A 133 -15.51 -10.84 1.35
C ASP A 133 -16.35 -12.12 1.31
N GLN A 134 -17.66 -11.97 1.06
CA GLN A 134 -18.57 -13.11 0.96
C GLN A 134 -18.26 -13.97 -0.26
N TYR A 135 -17.99 -13.36 -1.42
CA TYR A 135 -17.73 -14.10 -2.64
C TYR A 135 -16.41 -14.88 -2.54
N LEU A 136 -15.34 -14.25 -2.03
CA LEU A 136 -14.07 -14.94 -1.77
C LEU A 136 -14.24 -16.08 -0.78
N ALA A 137 -14.99 -15.91 0.32
CA ALA A 137 -15.19 -17.01 1.26
C ALA A 137 -15.84 -18.25 0.59
N LEU A 138 -16.80 -18.04 -0.32
CA LEU A 138 -17.42 -19.13 -1.07
C LEU A 138 -16.43 -19.81 -2.02
N LEU A 139 -15.60 -19.03 -2.72
CA LEU A 139 -14.56 -19.55 -3.61
C LEU A 139 -13.45 -20.28 -2.84
N GLU A 140 -13.02 -19.72 -1.71
CA GLU A 140 -12.00 -20.30 -0.85
C GLU A 140 -12.44 -21.65 -0.29
N ALA A 141 -13.70 -21.76 0.16
CA ALA A 141 -14.27 -23.03 0.58
C ALA A 141 -14.41 -24.02 -0.59
N ARG A 142 -14.82 -23.55 -1.78
CA ARG A 142 -15.00 -24.39 -2.97
C ARG A 142 -13.68 -24.96 -3.50
N TYR A 143 -12.59 -24.20 -3.40
CA TYR A 143 -11.29 -24.54 -3.97
C TYR A 143 -10.22 -24.85 -2.91
N ASP A 144 -10.65 -25.21 -1.69
CA ASP A 144 -9.79 -25.64 -0.59
C ASP A 144 -8.59 -24.71 -0.33
N ILE A 145 -8.86 -23.40 -0.29
CA ILE A 145 -7.83 -22.40 -0.02
C ILE A 145 -7.45 -22.42 1.45
N THR A 146 -6.16 -22.52 1.72
CA THR A 146 -5.60 -22.83 3.05
C THR A 146 -5.43 -21.62 3.96
N LYS A 147 -5.37 -20.41 3.39
CA LYS A 147 -5.25 -19.14 4.11
C LYS A 147 -6.18 -18.09 3.52
N PRO A 148 -6.76 -17.18 4.31
CA PRO A 148 -7.61 -16.12 3.76
C PRO A 148 -6.81 -15.24 2.81
N ILE A 149 -7.34 -15.00 1.61
CA ILE A 149 -6.86 -13.98 0.70
C ILE A 149 -7.38 -12.62 1.21
N LEU A 150 -6.47 -11.66 1.37
CA LEU A 150 -6.80 -10.34 1.92
C LEU A 150 -7.31 -9.38 0.84
N LEU A 151 -7.95 -8.30 1.28
CA LEU A 151 -8.53 -7.26 0.45
C LEU A 151 -7.82 -5.92 0.65
N HIS A 152 -7.34 -5.35 -0.43
CA HIS A 152 -6.75 -4.03 -0.47
C HIS A 152 -7.65 -3.10 -1.27
N ALA A 153 -8.17 -2.05 -0.64
CA ALA A 153 -9.07 -1.12 -1.31
C ALA A 153 -8.28 -0.01 -2.02
N LEU A 154 -8.61 0.25 -3.28
CA LEU A 154 -8.08 1.41 -3.99
C LEU A 154 -8.97 2.61 -3.73
N LEU A 155 -8.41 3.62 -3.05
CA LEU A 155 -9.09 4.83 -2.65
C LEU A 155 -9.00 5.87 -3.77
N GLU A 156 -10.00 5.85 -4.66
CA GLU A 156 -9.91 6.57 -5.92
C GLU A 156 -11.20 7.27 -6.38
N THR A 157 -12.19 7.40 -5.49
CA THR A 157 -13.40 8.21 -5.70
C THR A 157 -13.64 9.15 -4.52
N ALA A 158 -14.37 10.24 -4.76
CA ALA A 158 -14.78 11.15 -3.70
C ALA A 158 -15.63 10.44 -2.62
N GLU A 159 -16.49 9.52 -3.05
CA GLU A 159 -17.33 8.71 -2.15
C GLU A 159 -16.49 7.73 -1.32
N GLY A 160 -15.51 7.07 -1.91
CA GLY A 160 -14.57 6.23 -1.16
C GLY A 160 -13.84 7.00 -0.05
N VAL A 161 -13.41 8.24 -0.30
CA VAL A 161 -12.77 9.08 0.74
C VAL A 161 -13.77 9.57 1.79
N LYS A 162 -15.04 9.77 1.41
CA LYS A 162 -16.09 10.09 2.36
C LYS A 162 -16.34 8.91 3.32
N ASN A 163 -16.35 7.68 2.82
CA ASN A 163 -16.70 6.45 3.54
C ASN A 163 -15.48 5.63 4.01
N VAL A 164 -14.30 6.23 4.10
CA VAL A 164 -13.03 5.51 4.27
C VAL A 164 -12.97 4.76 5.61
N GLU A 165 -13.59 5.29 6.67
CA GLU A 165 -13.69 4.66 7.98
C GLU A 165 -14.57 3.41 7.95
N GLU A 166 -15.70 3.46 7.23
CA GLU A 166 -16.58 2.32 7.04
C GLU A 166 -15.95 1.24 6.17
N ILE A 167 -15.18 1.62 5.15
CA ILE A 167 -14.42 0.68 4.31
C ILE A 167 -13.36 -0.04 5.15
N ALA A 168 -12.58 0.70 5.96
CA ALA A 168 -11.51 0.14 6.79
C ALA A 168 -12.02 -0.93 7.77
N SER A 169 -13.21 -0.73 8.33
CA SER A 169 -13.80 -1.63 9.35
C SER A 169 -14.76 -2.69 8.78
N ALA A 170 -14.87 -2.82 7.45
CA ALA A 170 -15.91 -3.64 6.82
C ALA A 170 -15.68 -5.16 6.95
N SER A 171 -14.43 -5.62 7.00
CA SER A 171 -14.09 -7.06 6.99
C SER A 171 -12.75 -7.36 7.65
N PRO A 172 -12.58 -8.53 8.32
CA PRO A 172 -11.27 -9.00 8.78
C PRO A 172 -10.31 -9.34 7.63
N ARG A 173 -10.76 -9.33 6.37
CA ARG A 173 -9.88 -9.45 5.20
C ARG A 173 -9.17 -8.16 4.86
N MET A 174 -9.62 -7.01 5.38
CA MET A 174 -9.01 -5.74 5.04
C MET A 174 -7.52 -5.78 5.35
N HIS A 175 -6.71 -5.52 4.33
CA HIS A 175 -5.27 -5.37 4.40
C HIS A 175 -4.88 -3.91 4.62
N GLY A 176 -5.52 -3.02 3.85
CA GLY A 176 -5.09 -1.64 3.74
C GLY A 176 -5.69 -0.94 2.55
N MET A 177 -5.18 0.26 2.29
CA MET A 177 -5.65 1.12 1.22
C MET A 177 -4.50 1.78 0.47
N SER A 178 -4.67 1.93 -0.84
CA SER A 178 -3.76 2.73 -1.67
C SER A 178 -4.51 3.95 -2.19
N LEU A 179 -3.85 5.10 -2.22
CA LEU A 179 -4.37 6.27 -2.94
C LEU A 179 -4.29 6.03 -4.45
N GLY A 180 -5.40 6.11 -5.18
CA GLY A 180 -5.41 6.20 -6.66
C GLY A 180 -5.54 7.66 -7.11
N PRO A 181 -4.44 8.42 -7.29
CA PRO A 181 -4.51 9.87 -7.44
C PRO A 181 -5.09 10.32 -8.78
N ALA A 182 -4.99 9.51 -9.84
CA ALA A 182 -5.52 9.85 -11.16
C ALA A 182 -7.06 9.89 -11.13
N ASP A 183 -7.69 8.76 -10.80
CA ASP A 183 -9.14 8.65 -10.69
C ASP A 183 -9.69 9.51 -9.56
N LEU A 184 -9.00 9.65 -8.42
CA LEU A 184 -9.48 10.52 -7.35
C LEU A 184 -9.49 11.99 -7.77
N ALA A 185 -8.46 12.42 -8.51
CA ALA A 185 -8.44 13.77 -9.06
C ALA A 185 -9.59 13.98 -10.04
N ALA A 186 -9.84 13.02 -10.93
CA ALA A 186 -10.95 13.07 -11.88
C ALA A 186 -12.32 13.13 -11.16
N SER A 187 -12.54 12.24 -10.19
CA SER A 187 -13.78 12.15 -9.40
C SER A 187 -14.10 13.46 -8.66
N ARG A 188 -13.08 14.15 -8.13
CA ARG A 188 -13.24 15.41 -7.40
C ARG A 188 -13.21 16.67 -8.28
N GLY A 189 -12.91 16.54 -9.57
CA GLY A 189 -12.62 17.69 -10.44
C GLY A 189 -11.33 18.45 -10.06
N MET A 190 -10.39 17.81 -9.38
CA MET A 190 -9.09 18.40 -9.01
C MET A 190 -8.25 18.70 -10.25
N LYS A 191 -7.39 19.70 -10.16
CA LYS A 191 -6.44 20.06 -11.21
C LYS A 191 -5.06 19.58 -10.82
N THR A 192 -4.65 18.45 -11.38
CA THR A 192 -3.29 17.93 -11.28
C THR A 192 -2.57 18.06 -12.62
N THR A 193 -1.27 18.26 -12.60
CA THR A 193 -0.43 18.33 -13.81
C THR A 193 0.20 16.99 -14.18
N ARG A 194 0.12 16.00 -13.27
CA ARG A 194 0.71 14.66 -13.39
C ARG A 194 -0.19 13.63 -12.66
N VAL A 195 0.06 12.33 -12.88
CA VAL A 195 -0.52 11.29 -12.01
C VAL A 195 0.35 11.21 -10.75
N GLY A 196 -0.21 11.61 -9.61
CA GLY A 196 0.59 11.94 -8.43
C GLY A 196 1.29 13.31 -8.54
N GLY A 197 1.87 13.81 -7.44
CA GLY A 197 2.46 15.16 -7.39
C GLY A 197 1.42 16.27 -7.22
N GLY A 198 1.88 17.53 -7.15
CA GLY A 198 1.04 18.70 -6.88
C GLY A 198 0.59 19.47 -8.13
N HIS A 199 0.19 20.73 -7.90
CA HIS A 199 -0.08 21.70 -8.96
C HIS A 199 0.69 22.99 -8.66
N PRO A 200 1.46 23.54 -9.61
CA PRO A 200 2.36 24.68 -9.34
C PRO A 200 1.62 25.96 -8.96
N PHE A 201 0.34 26.09 -9.30
CA PHE A 201 -0.51 27.23 -8.89
C PHE A 201 -1.34 26.98 -7.62
N TYR A 202 -1.17 25.83 -6.95
CA TYR A 202 -1.76 25.64 -5.63
C TYR A 202 -0.79 26.16 -4.57
N GLY A 203 -1.06 27.35 -4.05
CA GLY A 203 -0.15 28.04 -3.14
C GLY A 203 -0.80 29.22 -2.44
N VAL A 204 -0.06 29.79 -1.50
CA VAL A 204 -0.47 31.00 -0.75
C VAL A 204 0.46 32.14 -1.14
N LEU A 205 -0.13 33.31 -1.46
CA LEU A 205 0.61 34.53 -1.76
C LEU A 205 0.81 35.34 -0.47
N ALA A 206 2.07 35.55 -0.07
CA ALA A 206 2.42 36.32 1.15
C ALA A 206 1.85 37.74 1.10
N ASP A 207 1.51 38.36 2.23
CA ASP A 207 0.98 39.73 2.30
C ASP A 207 1.87 40.78 1.60
N PRO A 208 1.32 41.94 1.19
CA PRO A 208 2.12 43.01 0.59
C PRO A 208 3.13 43.59 1.59
N VAL A 209 4.37 43.81 1.12
CA VAL A 209 5.45 44.46 1.87
C VAL A 209 5.75 45.82 1.22
N GLU A 210 5.84 46.88 2.02
CA GLU A 210 6.08 48.24 1.51
C GLU A 210 7.40 48.31 0.75
N GLY A 211 7.36 48.82 -0.48
CA GLY A 211 8.53 48.93 -1.36
C GLY A 211 8.82 47.67 -2.19
N GLU A 212 8.09 46.57 -2.00
CA GLU A 212 8.25 45.32 -2.76
C GLU A 212 7.08 45.10 -3.72
N THR A 213 7.39 44.80 -5.00
CA THR A 213 6.38 44.47 -6.02
C THR A 213 6.16 42.97 -6.17
N ASP A 214 7.21 42.17 -5.92
CA ASP A 214 7.18 40.73 -6.09
C ASP A 214 6.86 40.04 -4.76
N ARG A 215 5.66 39.46 -4.66
CA ARG A 215 5.21 38.76 -3.47
C ARG A 215 5.57 37.27 -3.56
N VAL A 216 6.12 36.72 -2.48
CA VAL A 216 6.45 35.30 -2.41
C VAL A 216 5.18 34.44 -2.53
N PHE A 217 5.22 33.45 -3.43
CA PHE A 217 4.17 32.44 -3.59
C PHE A 217 4.67 31.08 -3.11
N ALA A 218 4.11 30.57 -2.01
CA ALA A 218 4.51 29.31 -1.40
C ALA A 218 3.56 28.17 -1.84
N GLN A 219 4.05 27.25 -2.67
CA GLN A 219 3.29 26.08 -3.09
C GLN A 219 2.86 25.20 -1.91
N GLN A 220 1.68 24.59 -2.00
CA GLN A 220 1.09 23.71 -0.99
C GLN A 220 0.88 22.29 -1.55
N ASP A 221 0.69 21.32 -0.66
CA ASP A 221 0.42 19.91 -1.04
C ASP A 221 -1.08 19.65 -1.21
N LEU A 222 -1.49 19.25 -2.42
CA LEU A 222 -2.87 18.87 -2.76
C LEU A 222 -3.34 17.61 -2.02
N TRP A 223 -2.43 16.72 -1.64
CA TRP A 223 -2.75 15.41 -1.12
C TRP A 223 -2.77 15.32 0.41
N HIS A 224 -2.37 16.39 1.11
CA HIS A 224 -2.22 16.42 2.56
C HIS A 224 -3.46 15.86 3.29
N TYR A 225 -4.63 16.44 3.05
CA TYR A 225 -5.90 15.97 3.64
C TYR A 225 -6.20 14.51 3.33
N THR A 226 -5.98 14.10 2.08
CA THR A 226 -6.37 12.75 1.62
C THR A 226 -5.48 11.69 2.25
N VAL A 227 -4.17 11.94 2.29
CA VAL A 227 -3.21 11.00 2.89
C VAL A 227 -3.41 10.94 4.40
N ALA A 228 -3.54 12.09 5.09
CA ALA A 228 -3.81 12.12 6.53
C ALA A 228 -5.06 11.31 6.90
N LYS A 229 -6.18 11.57 6.21
CA LYS A 229 -7.44 10.89 6.46
C LYS A 229 -7.36 9.37 6.19
N MET A 230 -6.67 8.96 5.12
CA MET A 230 -6.46 7.55 4.81
C MET A 230 -5.59 6.85 5.87
N VAL A 231 -4.54 7.50 6.34
CA VAL A 231 -3.65 6.97 7.39
C VAL A 231 -4.43 6.76 8.69
N ASP A 232 -5.19 7.74 9.15
CA ASP A 232 -5.97 7.63 10.39
C ASP A 232 -7.01 6.50 10.30
N ALA A 233 -7.71 6.39 9.17
CA ALA A 233 -8.68 5.31 8.94
C ALA A 233 -8.01 3.92 8.93
N CYS A 234 -6.84 3.79 8.30
CA CYS A 234 -6.10 2.54 8.30
C CYS A 234 -5.56 2.19 9.69
N ALA A 235 -4.82 3.12 10.32
CA ALA A 235 -4.14 2.90 11.59
C ALA A 235 -5.11 2.59 12.74
N SER A 236 -6.27 3.27 12.78
CA SER A 236 -7.32 2.99 13.77
C SER A 236 -7.94 1.59 13.66
N ASN A 237 -7.74 0.90 12.53
CA ASN A 237 -8.22 -0.45 12.26
C ASN A 237 -7.07 -1.47 12.17
N GLY A 238 -5.82 -1.10 12.52
CA GLY A 238 -4.67 -1.98 12.40
C GLY A 238 -4.29 -2.33 10.96
N LEU A 239 -4.67 -1.49 10.00
CA LEU A 239 -4.41 -1.63 8.57
C LEU A 239 -3.24 -0.75 8.11
N ARG A 240 -2.80 -0.95 6.87
CA ARG A 240 -1.68 -0.21 6.27
C ARG A 240 -2.16 0.75 5.17
N ALA A 241 -1.72 2.00 5.22
CA ALA A 241 -1.94 2.98 4.16
C ALA A 241 -0.77 3.00 3.18
N PHE A 242 -1.04 3.20 1.90
CA PHE A 242 -0.04 3.22 0.83
C PHE A 242 -0.26 4.39 -0.11
N TYR A 243 0.83 4.96 -0.60
CA TYR A 243 0.76 5.82 -1.76
C TYR A 243 0.61 4.95 -3.02
N GLY A 244 -0.21 5.38 -3.98
CA GLY A 244 -0.32 4.66 -5.24
C GLY A 244 0.80 5.02 -6.23
N PRO A 245 0.48 5.24 -7.51
CA PRO A 245 1.47 5.53 -8.54
C PRO A 245 1.91 6.99 -8.58
N PHE A 246 3.18 7.19 -8.95
CA PHE A 246 3.68 8.45 -9.49
C PHE A 246 3.98 8.25 -10.99
N GLY A 247 3.25 8.94 -11.86
CA GLY A 247 3.20 8.65 -13.30
C GLY A 247 4.28 9.33 -14.15
N ASP A 248 4.97 10.35 -13.64
CA ASP A 248 6.13 10.91 -14.33
C ASP A 248 7.37 10.05 -14.04
N LEU A 249 7.59 9.05 -14.88
CA LEU A 249 8.65 8.06 -14.70
C LEU A 249 10.06 8.64 -14.84
N LYS A 250 10.20 9.84 -15.43
CA LYS A 250 11.49 10.51 -15.66
C LYS A 250 11.87 11.44 -14.51
N ASP A 251 10.89 12.01 -13.81
CA ASP A 251 11.12 12.88 -12.66
C ASP A 251 11.32 12.07 -11.37
N GLU A 252 12.50 11.46 -11.24
CA GLU A 252 12.86 10.68 -10.05
C GLU A 252 12.88 11.52 -8.77
N ARG A 253 13.22 12.82 -8.86
CA ARG A 253 13.22 13.72 -7.70
C ARG A 253 11.80 14.03 -7.24
N GLY A 254 10.88 14.28 -8.17
CA GLY A 254 9.46 14.44 -7.89
C GLY A 254 8.85 13.17 -7.29
N CYS A 255 9.21 12.01 -7.83
CA CYS A 255 8.81 10.70 -7.31
C CYS A 255 9.29 10.50 -5.87
N GLU A 256 10.58 10.72 -5.61
CA GLU A 256 11.16 10.59 -4.27
C GLU A 256 10.53 11.56 -3.26
N ALA A 257 10.32 12.82 -3.63
CA ALA A 257 9.70 13.80 -2.76
C ALA A 257 8.26 13.42 -2.39
N GLN A 258 7.45 13.02 -3.38
CA GLN A 258 6.06 12.62 -3.14
C GLN A 258 5.94 11.35 -2.30
N PHE A 259 6.80 10.35 -2.55
CA PHE A 259 6.88 9.14 -1.74
C PHE A 259 7.29 9.46 -0.31
N ARG A 260 8.27 10.36 -0.12
CA ARG A 260 8.76 10.73 1.21
C ARG A 260 7.70 11.48 2.01
N ASN A 261 6.92 12.36 1.39
CA ASN A 261 5.78 13.00 2.05
C ASN A 261 4.78 11.95 2.56
N ALA A 262 4.48 10.92 1.77
CA ALA A 262 3.60 9.83 2.19
C ALA A 262 4.19 8.99 3.32
N PHE A 263 5.48 8.65 3.26
CA PHE A 263 6.18 7.91 4.32
C PHE A 263 6.15 8.64 5.66
N ILE A 264 6.46 9.95 5.66
CA ILE A 264 6.44 10.79 6.86
C ILE A 264 5.04 10.85 7.47
N MET A 265 4.00 10.86 6.63
CA MET A 265 2.61 10.84 7.08
C MET A 265 2.14 9.47 7.60
N GLY A 266 2.93 8.40 7.45
CA GLY A 266 2.62 7.07 7.98
C GLY A 266 2.28 6.00 6.92
N CYS A 267 2.43 6.28 5.62
CA CYS A 267 2.26 5.25 4.60
C CYS A 267 3.39 4.20 4.67
N SER A 268 3.04 2.92 4.47
CA SER A 268 3.95 1.78 4.54
C SER A 268 4.75 1.53 3.26
N GLY A 269 4.29 2.05 2.13
CA GLY A 269 4.94 1.85 0.83
C GLY A 269 4.31 2.68 -0.29
N ALA A 270 4.87 2.52 -1.49
CA ALA A 270 4.35 3.12 -2.71
C ALA A 270 4.33 2.15 -3.89
N TRP A 271 3.57 2.48 -4.95
CA TRP A 271 3.60 1.70 -6.18
C TRP A 271 4.80 2.07 -7.04
N SER A 272 5.37 1.09 -7.73
CA SER A 272 6.33 1.34 -8.81
C SER A 272 5.75 0.85 -10.14
N LEU A 273 5.78 1.74 -11.14
CA LEU A 273 5.29 1.47 -12.50
C LEU A 273 6.43 1.13 -13.47
N ALA A 274 7.67 1.43 -13.08
CA ALA A 274 8.87 1.16 -13.85
C ALA A 274 10.05 0.74 -12.94
N PRO A 275 11.07 0.04 -13.48
CA PRO A 275 12.17 -0.48 -12.68
C PRO A 275 12.94 0.58 -11.88
N ASN A 276 13.10 1.80 -12.41
CA ASN A 276 13.82 2.88 -11.70
C ASN A 276 13.11 3.32 -10.41
N GLN A 277 11.79 3.21 -10.33
CA GLN A 277 11.02 3.55 -9.13
C GLN A 277 11.15 2.51 -8.01
N ILE A 278 11.59 1.28 -8.30
CA ILE A 278 11.76 0.22 -7.29
C ILE A 278 12.77 0.65 -6.22
N ALA A 279 13.94 1.13 -6.67
CA ALA A 279 14.99 1.58 -5.77
C ALA A 279 14.58 2.84 -4.99
N ILE A 280 13.79 3.73 -5.60
CA ILE A 280 13.27 4.93 -4.93
C ILE A 280 12.34 4.54 -3.79
N ALA A 281 11.33 3.69 -4.05
CA ALA A 281 10.40 3.24 -3.03
C ALA A 281 11.10 2.48 -1.90
N LYS A 282 11.97 1.51 -2.21
CA LYS A 282 12.72 0.78 -1.17
C LYS A 282 13.55 1.72 -0.30
N ARG A 283 14.21 2.72 -0.89
CA ARG A 283 15.01 3.71 -0.14
C ARG A 283 14.12 4.58 0.76
N VAL A 284 13.05 5.14 0.21
CA VAL A 284 12.18 6.10 0.92
C VAL A 284 11.42 5.46 2.08
N PHE A 285 10.90 4.24 1.88
CA PHE A 285 10.10 3.53 2.88
C PHE A 285 10.95 2.60 3.77
N SER A 286 12.27 2.75 3.74
CA SER A 286 13.17 2.20 4.76
C SER A 286 13.55 3.31 5.74
N PRO A 287 13.51 3.06 7.07
CA PRO A 287 13.94 4.07 8.04
C PRO A 287 15.34 4.62 7.78
N ASP A 288 15.57 5.90 8.05
CA ASP A 288 16.93 6.46 7.95
C ASP A 288 17.86 5.80 8.99
N VAL A 289 19.11 5.53 8.59
CA VAL A 289 20.07 4.84 9.44
C VAL A 289 20.31 5.59 10.75
N LYS A 290 20.39 6.94 10.72
CA LYS A 290 20.60 7.73 11.93
C LYS A 290 19.38 7.69 12.84
N GLU A 291 18.17 7.68 12.26
CA GLU A 291 16.93 7.52 13.02
C GLU A 291 16.87 6.16 13.71
N VAL A 292 17.26 5.08 13.03
CA VAL A 292 17.31 3.73 13.62
C VAL A 292 18.33 3.66 14.75
N LEU A 293 19.55 4.17 14.54
CA LEU A 293 20.60 4.16 15.57
C LEU A 293 20.21 5.02 16.79
N PHE A 294 19.56 6.16 16.57
CA PHE A 294 19.04 7.00 17.65
C PHE A 294 17.87 6.32 18.39
N ALA A 295 16.93 5.73 17.65
CA ALA A 295 15.81 4.98 18.22
C ALA A 295 16.28 3.80 19.09
N ARG A 296 17.32 3.07 18.66
CA ARG A 296 17.92 2.01 19.47
C ARG A 296 18.45 2.53 20.80
N ARG A 297 19.15 3.68 20.82
CA ARG A 297 19.63 4.31 22.06
C ARG A 297 18.48 4.67 23.00
N ILE A 298 17.33 5.12 22.46
CA ILE A 298 16.12 5.34 23.27
C ILE A 298 15.65 4.04 23.92
N LEU A 299 15.50 2.96 23.14
CA LEU A 299 15.06 1.66 23.66
C LEU A 299 16.02 1.09 24.71
N ASP A 300 17.32 1.21 24.48
CA ASP A 300 18.36 0.73 25.40
C ASP A 300 18.38 1.54 26.72
N SER A 301 18.04 2.83 26.67
CA SER A 301 17.99 3.71 27.85
C SER A 301 16.78 3.47 28.76
N MET A 302 15.70 2.89 28.23
CA MET A 302 14.45 2.59 28.95
C MET A 302 14.00 1.16 28.61
N PRO A 303 14.62 0.11 29.18
CA PRO A 303 14.42 -1.27 28.73
C PRO A 303 12.99 -1.80 28.86
N ASP A 304 12.22 -1.34 29.85
CA ASP A 304 10.81 -1.67 30.04
C ASP A 304 9.85 -0.62 29.47
N GLY A 305 10.39 0.42 28.82
CA GLY A 305 9.63 1.54 28.25
C GLY A 305 8.99 2.46 29.28
N SER A 306 9.41 2.41 30.55
CA SER A 306 8.88 3.24 31.63
C SER A 306 9.87 4.27 32.15
N GLY A 307 9.36 5.33 32.77
CA GLY A 307 10.17 6.41 33.34
C GLY A 307 10.54 7.48 32.33
N VAL A 308 11.64 8.19 32.62
CA VAL A 308 12.16 9.30 31.81
C VAL A 308 13.67 9.14 31.65
N ALA A 309 14.17 9.39 30.44
CA ALA A 309 15.59 9.43 30.15
C ALA A 309 15.97 10.75 29.45
N MET A 310 17.26 11.05 29.37
CA MET A 310 17.78 12.22 28.65
C MET A 310 18.84 11.74 27.66
N ILE A 311 18.62 11.99 26.36
CA ILE A 311 19.53 11.59 25.29
C ILE A 311 19.79 12.81 24.41
N ASP A 312 21.07 13.16 24.22
CA ASP A 312 21.50 14.31 23.41
C ASP A 312 20.76 15.62 23.76
N GLY A 313 20.50 15.83 25.06
CA GLY A 313 19.77 17.00 25.57
C GLY A 313 18.25 16.97 25.33
N LYS A 314 17.70 15.86 24.84
CA LYS A 314 16.26 15.66 24.63
C LYS A 314 15.68 14.68 25.65
N MET A 315 14.63 15.12 26.34
CA MET A 315 13.86 14.25 27.23
C MET A 315 13.20 13.13 26.43
N GLN A 316 13.29 11.91 26.95
CA GLN A 316 12.63 10.71 26.45
C GLN A 316 11.70 10.18 27.53
N ASP A 317 10.59 9.61 27.11
CA ASP A 317 9.47 9.14 27.91
C ASP A 317 8.83 7.92 27.22
N ASP A 318 7.71 7.44 27.75
CA ASP A 318 7.01 6.29 27.19
C ASP A 318 6.49 6.52 25.76
N ALA A 319 6.16 7.78 25.40
CA ALA A 319 5.66 8.13 24.08
C ALA A 319 6.78 8.08 23.03
N THR A 320 7.91 8.71 23.31
CA THR A 320 9.10 8.69 22.44
C THR A 320 9.72 7.29 22.36
N TRP A 321 9.65 6.49 23.43
CA TRP A 321 10.02 5.06 23.39
C TRP A 321 9.15 4.25 22.43
N LYS A 322 7.83 4.44 22.45
CA LYS A 322 6.90 3.76 21.51
C LYS A 322 7.19 4.14 20.06
N GLN A 323 7.47 5.42 19.78
CA GLN A 323 7.89 5.88 18.45
C GLN A 323 9.20 5.23 18.01
N ALA A 324 10.21 5.20 18.88
CA ALA A 324 11.47 4.52 18.62
C ALA A 324 11.28 3.03 18.33
N LYS A 325 10.36 2.37 19.05
CA LYS A 325 10.03 0.95 18.84
C LYS A 325 9.47 0.70 17.44
N VAL A 326 8.57 1.55 16.95
CA VAL A 326 8.01 1.44 15.59
C VAL A 326 9.11 1.48 14.53
N ILE A 327 10.04 2.44 14.66
CA ILE A 327 11.19 2.58 13.74
C ILE A 327 12.08 1.33 13.78
N VAL A 328 12.45 0.86 14.97
CA VAL A 328 13.36 -0.29 15.13
C VAL A 328 12.73 -1.59 14.66
N ASP A 329 11.43 -1.79 14.92
CA ASP A 329 10.71 -2.98 14.44
C ASP A 329 10.62 -3.00 12.90
N LEU A 330 10.34 -1.86 12.27
CA LEU A 330 10.38 -1.72 10.81
C LEU A 330 11.79 -1.96 10.25
N ALA A 331 12.82 -1.41 10.90
CA ALA A 331 14.20 -1.57 10.47
C ALA A 331 14.65 -3.05 10.54
N ARG A 332 14.26 -3.78 11.60
CA ARG A 332 14.49 -5.24 11.71
C ARG A 332 13.78 -6.00 10.60
N LEU A 333 12.55 -5.62 10.27
CA LEU A 333 11.79 -6.24 9.20
C LEU A 333 12.48 -6.08 7.84
N VAL A 334 12.96 -4.87 7.56
CA VAL A 334 13.72 -4.56 6.34
C VAL A 334 15.04 -5.32 6.30
N ALA A 335 15.81 -5.32 7.40
CA ALA A 335 17.11 -5.99 7.51
C ALA A 335 17.04 -7.50 7.19
N ARG A 336 15.91 -8.17 7.47
CA ARG A 336 15.72 -9.59 7.13
C ARG A 336 15.85 -9.89 5.64
N LYS A 337 15.53 -8.92 4.77
CA LYS A 337 15.54 -9.07 3.30
C LYS A 337 16.58 -8.17 2.62
N ASP A 338 17.38 -7.43 3.40
CA ASP A 338 18.32 -6.43 2.89
C ASP A 338 19.60 -6.42 3.74
N PRO A 339 20.61 -7.25 3.37
CA PRO A 339 21.85 -7.40 4.15
C PRO A 339 22.64 -6.10 4.32
N ASP A 340 22.59 -5.21 3.33
CA ASP A 340 23.28 -3.93 3.39
C ASP A 340 22.65 -3.02 4.45
N LEU A 341 21.31 -2.99 4.50
CA LEU A 341 20.59 -2.26 5.56
C LEU A 341 20.71 -2.97 6.92
N ALA A 342 20.81 -4.30 6.97
CA ALA A 342 21.09 -5.02 8.22
C ALA A 342 22.42 -4.55 8.83
N ALA A 343 23.48 -4.48 8.01
CA ALA A 343 24.78 -3.98 8.43
C ALA A 343 24.72 -2.49 8.81
N ALA A 344 24.02 -1.66 8.03
CA ALA A 344 23.89 -0.23 8.30
C ALA A 344 23.11 0.06 9.60
N TYR A 345 22.06 -0.71 9.89
CA TYR A 345 21.29 -0.60 11.14
C TYR A 345 22.00 -1.24 12.34
N GLY A 346 22.98 -2.10 12.10
CA GLY A 346 23.77 -2.81 13.12
C GLY A 346 23.01 -3.95 13.79
N PHE A 347 22.19 -4.69 13.04
CA PHE A 347 21.45 -5.87 13.52
C PHE A 347 22.20 -7.18 13.28
#